data_AF-A0A2G2WQZ6-F1
#
_entry.id   AF-A0A2G2WQZ6-F1
#
_cell.length_a   1.000
_cell.length_b   1.000
_cell.length_c   1.000
_cell.angle_alpha   90.00
_cell.angle_beta   90.00
_cell.angle_gamma   90.00
#
_symmetry.space_group_name_H-M   'P 1'
#
loop_
_entity.id
_entity.type
_entity.pdbx_description
1 polymer ?
#
loop_
_entity_poly.entity_id
_entity_poly.type
_entity_poly.pdbx_seq_one_letter_code
_entity_poly.pdbx_strand_id
1 'polypeptide(L)'
;MNDFRNIWGSFDIKGAPEFAPGMLNNCIQAYPPSKVRRKVYEFSRLLSGTLKFELVPSEAMWISLFNNHFLGKEDTRLYFLASEIERSEIYTALVEFFHNKDSAMRMLINDVELIVITKSLIRMNTTRAI
;
A
#
# COMPACT_ATOMS: atom_id res chain seq x y z
N MET A 1 1.67 25.35 -3.64
CA MET A 1 1.71 24.20 -2.71
C MET A 1 1.02 23.06 -3.45
N ASN A 2 1.77 22.07 -3.94
CA ASN A 2 1.22 21.06 -4.83
C ASN A 2 0.27 20.15 -4.05
N ASP A 3 -0.99 20.15 -4.45
CA ASP A 3 -2.06 19.43 -3.79
C ASP A 3 -1.96 17.94 -4.15
N PHE A 4 -1.39 17.15 -3.24
CA PHE A 4 -1.31 15.69 -3.36
C PHE A 4 -2.67 15.01 -3.10
N ARG A 5 -3.68 15.74 -2.63
CA ARG A 5 -4.89 15.15 -2.02
C ARG A 5 -5.81 14.41 -3.00
N ASN A 6 -5.67 14.64 -4.31
CA ASN A 6 -6.60 14.12 -5.32
C ASN A 6 -5.93 13.38 -6.50
N ILE A 7 -4.63 13.04 -6.43
CA ILE A 7 -3.92 12.48 -7.61
C ILE A 7 -4.17 10.97 -7.77
N TRP A 8 -4.63 10.30 -6.72
CA TRP A 8 -4.62 8.85 -6.64
C TRP A 8 -6.04 8.34 -6.80
N GLY A 9 -6.24 7.49 -7.79
CA GLY A 9 -7.58 7.00 -8.10
C GLY A 9 -8.00 5.80 -7.27
N SER A 10 -9.00 5.10 -7.80
CA SER A 10 -9.68 3.96 -7.19
C SER A 10 -8.76 2.77 -6.90
N PHE A 11 -9.09 1.94 -5.91
CA PHE A 11 -8.39 0.68 -5.63
C PHE A 11 -9.32 -0.50 -5.92
N ASP A 12 -8.84 -1.44 -6.73
CA ASP A 12 -9.47 -2.75 -6.92
C ASP A 12 -8.49 -3.85 -6.53
N ILE A 13 -8.97 -4.85 -5.79
CA ILE A 13 -8.13 -5.94 -5.28
C ILE A 13 -8.62 -7.26 -5.88
N LYS A 14 -7.84 -7.80 -6.81
CA LYS A 14 -8.09 -9.11 -7.40
C LYS A 14 -7.78 -10.20 -6.38
N GLY A 15 -8.72 -11.13 -6.20
CA GLY A 15 -8.60 -12.23 -5.22
C GLY A 15 -9.13 -11.90 -3.82
N ALA A 16 -9.77 -10.74 -3.63
CA ALA A 16 -10.43 -10.36 -2.39
C ALA A 16 -11.92 -10.00 -2.67
N PRO A 17 -12.80 -10.99 -2.87
CA PRO A 17 -14.22 -10.75 -3.18
C PRO A 17 -14.96 -9.95 -2.10
N GLU A 18 -14.40 -9.87 -0.89
CA GLU A 18 -14.90 -9.06 0.22
C GLU A 18 -14.87 -7.55 -0.08
N PHE A 19 -14.05 -7.12 -1.05
CA PHE A 19 -13.94 -5.72 -1.48
C PHE A 19 -14.36 -5.60 -2.95
N ALA A 20 -15.62 -5.24 -3.19
CA ALA A 20 -16.13 -5.05 -4.54
C ALA A 20 -15.43 -3.87 -5.24
N PRO A 21 -15.33 -3.89 -6.58
CA PRO A 21 -14.71 -2.81 -7.34
C PRO A 21 -15.29 -1.45 -6.99
N GLY A 22 -14.42 -0.49 -6.72
CA GLY A 22 -14.82 0.86 -6.34
C GLY A 22 -15.30 1.06 -4.89
N MET A 23 -15.43 0.00 -4.06
CA MET A 23 -15.76 0.17 -2.63
C MET A 23 -14.72 0.98 -1.87
N LEU A 24 -13.46 0.91 -2.30
CA LEU A 24 -12.36 1.65 -1.70
C LEU A 24 -12.22 3.07 -2.24
N ASN A 25 -13.10 3.50 -3.15
CA ASN A 25 -13.06 4.83 -3.74
C ASN A 25 -13.23 5.89 -2.67
N ASN A 26 -12.34 6.88 -2.70
CA ASN A 26 -12.29 7.97 -1.73
C ASN A 26 -12.06 7.54 -0.27
N CYS A 27 -11.94 6.23 0.03
CA CYS A 27 -11.69 5.73 1.38
C CYS A 27 -10.19 5.74 1.74
N ILE A 28 -9.34 5.65 0.72
CA ILE A 28 -7.89 5.60 0.86
C ILE A 28 -7.29 6.85 0.20
N GLN A 29 -6.41 7.51 0.93
CA GLN A 29 -5.60 8.60 0.44
C GLN A 29 -4.12 8.26 0.59
N ALA A 30 -3.35 8.61 -0.43
CA ALA A 30 -1.92 8.39 -0.40
C ALA A 30 -1.16 9.67 -0.05
N TYR A 31 -0.18 9.52 0.82
CA TYR A 31 0.62 10.59 1.38
C TYR A 31 2.10 10.34 1.08
N PRO A 32 2.81 11.33 0.50
CA PRO A 32 4.25 11.24 0.39
C PRO A 32 4.93 11.31 1.78
N PRO A 33 6.09 10.66 1.98
CA PRO A 33 6.96 10.91 3.12
C PRO A 33 7.51 12.35 3.08
N SER A 34 7.98 12.86 4.23
CA SER A 34 8.52 14.23 4.34
C SER A 34 9.69 14.52 3.39
N LYS A 35 10.45 13.49 3.01
CA LYS A 35 11.49 13.55 1.97
C LYS A 35 11.12 12.60 0.84
N VAL A 36 10.59 13.14 -0.25
CA VAL A 36 10.27 12.37 -1.46
C VAL A 36 11.44 12.45 -2.44
N ARG A 37 11.95 11.30 -2.87
CA ARG A 37 12.90 11.26 -4.01
C ARG A 37 12.15 11.66 -5.28
N ARG A 38 12.76 12.50 -6.12
CA ARG A 38 12.16 12.98 -7.39
C ARG A 38 11.52 11.86 -8.23
N LYS A 39 12.19 10.69 -8.34
CA LYS A 39 11.66 9.52 -9.06
C LYS A 39 10.32 9.02 -8.51
N VAL A 40 10.12 9.02 -7.19
CA VAL A 40 8.86 8.61 -6.55
C VAL A 40 7.76 9.61 -6.85
N TYR A 41 8.09 10.90 -6.85
CA TYR A 41 7.14 11.94 -7.21
C TYR A 41 6.71 11.81 -8.67
N GLU A 42 7.65 11.65 -9.59
CA GLU A 42 7.37 11.44 -11.02
C GLU A 42 6.53 10.17 -11.25
N PHE A 43 6.87 9.07 -10.55
CA PHE A 43 6.10 7.84 -10.58
C PHE A 43 4.68 8.00 -10.03
N SER A 44 4.51 8.72 -8.91
CA SER A 44 3.19 8.92 -8.30
C SER A 44 2.20 9.63 -9.23
N ARG A 45 2.70 10.45 -10.16
CA ARG A 45 1.86 11.10 -11.18
C ARG A 45 1.34 10.13 -12.24
N LEU A 46 1.94 8.95 -12.35
CA LEU A 46 1.47 7.86 -13.23
C LEU A 46 0.39 7.01 -12.56
N LEU A 47 0.22 7.11 -11.24
CA LEU A 47 -0.79 6.38 -10.47
C LEU A 47 -2.18 7.04 -10.59
N SER A 48 -2.62 7.29 -11.83
CA SER A 48 -3.92 7.87 -12.14
C SER A 48 -4.96 6.78 -12.50
N GLY A 49 -6.22 6.99 -12.13
CA GLY A 49 -7.31 6.03 -12.41
C GLY A 49 -7.37 4.87 -11.43
N THR A 50 -8.00 3.76 -11.81
CA THR A 50 -8.14 2.59 -10.93
C THR A 50 -6.86 1.77 -10.88
N LEU A 51 -6.22 1.71 -9.72
CA LEU A 51 -5.08 0.86 -9.43
C LEU A 51 -5.57 -0.56 -9.13
N LYS A 52 -5.14 -1.52 -9.94
CA LYS A 52 -5.53 -2.93 -9.83
C LYS A 52 -4.43 -3.70 -9.13
N PHE A 53 -4.69 -4.10 -7.91
CA PHE A 53 -3.77 -4.89 -7.11
C PHE A 53 -4.12 -6.37 -7.17
N GLU A 54 -3.08 -7.20 -7.11
CA GLU A 54 -3.20 -8.62 -6.83
C GLU A 54 -2.81 -8.89 -5.37
N LEU A 55 -3.51 -9.83 -4.75
CA LEU A 55 -3.18 -10.30 -3.42
C LEU A 55 -2.02 -11.30 -3.50
N VAL A 56 -0.95 -11.05 -2.72
CA VAL A 56 0.20 -11.95 -2.64
C VAL A 56 0.51 -12.31 -1.19
N PRO A 57 1.01 -13.54 -0.92
CA PRO A 57 1.48 -13.90 0.42
C PRO A 57 2.65 -13.00 0.86
N SER A 58 2.58 -12.43 2.06
CA SER A 58 3.59 -11.50 2.57
C SER A 58 4.97 -12.14 2.73
N GLU A 59 5.03 -13.39 3.19
CA GLU A 59 6.29 -14.11 3.39
C GLU A 59 7.06 -14.34 2.08
N ALA A 60 6.37 -14.83 1.04
CA ALA A 60 6.96 -15.08 -0.26
C ALA A 60 7.50 -13.78 -0.90
N MET A 61 6.78 -12.68 -0.69
CA MET A 61 7.18 -11.35 -1.12
C MET A 61 8.41 -10.85 -0.35
N TRP A 62 8.48 -11.07 0.98
CA TRP A 62 9.63 -10.66 1.80
C TRP A 62 10.94 -11.30 1.36
N ILE A 63 10.91 -12.61 1.14
CA ILE A 63 12.08 -13.39 0.75
C ILE A 63 12.58 -12.91 -0.62
N SER A 64 11.66 -12.77 -1.58
CA SER A 64 12.02 -12.45 -2.98
C SER A 64 12.49 -11.01 -3.20
N LEU A 65 11.90 -10.03 -2.51
CA LEU A 65 12.13 -8.62 -2.84
C LEU A 65 13.19 -7.96 -1.98
N PHE A 66 13.40 -8.49 -0.78
CA PHE A 66 14.27 -7.82 0.18
C PHE A 66 15.28 -8.76 0.84
N ASN A 67 15.33 -10.03 0.43
CA ASN A 67 16.26 -11.02 1.00
C ASN A 67 16.21 -11.04 2.55
N ASN A 68 15.01 -10.89 3.12
CA ASN A 68 14.79 -10.77 4.58
C ASN A 68 15.40 -9.53 5.27
N HIS A 69 15.80 -8.49 4.53
CA HIS A 69 16.17 -7.21 5.13
C HIS A 69 14.93 -6.43 5.61
N PHE A 70 15.05 -5.83 6.79
CA PHE A 70 13.98 -5.00 7.37
C PHE A 70 13.82 -3.67 6.63
N LEU A 71 12.58 -3.26 6.36
CA LEU A 71 12.31 -1.91 5.88
C LEU A 71 12.44 -0.90 7.01
N GLY A 72 13.35 0.04 6.82
CA GLY A 72 13.38 1.26 7.60
C GLY A 72 12.28 2.24 7.16
N LYS A 73 12.05 3.26 7.98
CA LYS A 73 11.24 4.43 7.59
C LYS A 73 11.78 5.11 6.32
N GLU A 74 13.09 4.97 6.10
CA GLU A 74 13.84 5.46 4.94
C GLU A 74 13.51 4.69 3.65
N ASP A 75 12.87 3.53 3.74
CA ASP A 75 12.51 2.69 2.58
C ASP A 75 11.05 2.88 2.16
N THR A 76 10.20 3.37 3.07
CA THR A 76 8.82 3.72 2.75
C THR A 76 8.79 4.90 1.78
N ARG A 77 8.22 4.67 0.60
CA ARG A 77 8.12 5.68 -0.47
C ARG A 77 6.80 6.42 -0.44
N LEU A 78 5.74 5.79 0.07
CA LEU A 78 4.35 6.26 0.06
C LEU A 78 3.60 5.68 1.26
N TYR A 79 2.70 6.44 1.85
CA TYR A 79 1.78 5.99 2.92
C TYR A 79 0.36 6.00 2.40
N PHE A 80 -0.37 4.92 2.57
CA PHE A 80 -1.82 4.88 2.31
C PHE A 80 -2.53 4.96 3.65
N LEU A 81 -3.39 5.96 3.81
CA LEU A 81 -4.13 6.22 5.04
C LEU A 81 -5.62 6.31 4.72
N ALA A 82 -6.45 6.07 5.72
CA ALA A 82 -7.86 6.38 5.62
C ALA A 82 -8.05 7.86 5.26
N SER A 83 -8.97 8.16 4.36
CA SER A 83 -9.39 9.53 4.09
C SER A 83 -10.00 10.18 5.34
N GLU A 84 -10.04 11.51 5.38
CA GLU A 84 -10.76 12.26 6.43
C GLU A 84 -12.27 12.02 6.43
N ILE A 85 -12.83 11.38 5.40
CA ILE A 85 -14.20 10.87 5.42
C ILE A 85 -14.27 9.78 6.49
N GLU A 86 -14.76 10.22 7.65
CA GLU A 86 -14.94 9.54 8.94
C GLU A 86 -14.57 8.06 8.93
N ARG A 87 -13.32 7.76 9.32
CA ARG A 87 -12.89 6.44 9.83
C ARG A 87 -13.57 5.26 9.11
N SER A 88 -13.43 5.23 7.79
CA SER A 88 -13.93 4.18 6.90
C SER A 88 -13.80 2.80 7.56
N GLU A 89 -14.92 2.22 8.00
CA GLU A 89 -14.98 0.84 8.49
C GLU A 89 -14.39 -0.11 7.46
N ILE A 90 -14.50 0.26 6.17
CA ILE A 90 -13.91 -0.43 5.03
C ILE A 90 -12.37 -0.39 5.07
N TYR A 91 -11.75 0.75 5.42
CA TYR A 91 -10.29 0.82 5.62
C TYR A 91 -9.85 -0.06 6.78
N THR A 92 -10.59 -0.05 7.90
CA THR A 92 -10.29 -0.93 9.04
C THR A 92 -10.39 -2.40 8.65
N ALA A 93 -11.49 -2.79 8.00
CA ALA A 93 -11.70 -4.15 7.48
C ALA A 93 -10.59 -4.56 6.49
N LEU A 94 -10.12 -3.63 5.66
CA LEU A 94 -9.01 -3.86 4.74
C LEU A 94 -7.69 -4.15 5.48
N VAL A 95 -7.37 -3.36 6.52
CA VAL A 95 -6.17 -3.57 7.33
C VAL A 95 -6.24 -4.90 8.08
N GLU A 96 -7.39 -5.22 8.66
CA GLU A 96 -7.65 -6.50 9.35
C GLU A 96 -7.57 -7.69 8.39
N PHE A 97 -8.11 -7.55 7.18
CA PHE A 97 -8.02 -8.56 6.14
C PHE A 97 -6.57 -8.91 5.80
N PHE A 98 -5.72 -7.91 5.58
CA PHE A 98 -4.29 -8.14 5.30
C PHE A 98 -3.57 -8.78 6.47
N HIS A 99 -3.89 -8.36 7.69
CA HIS A 99 -3.31 -8.93 8.90
C HIS A 99 -3.71 -10.41 9.07
N ASN A 100 -4.99 -10.74 8.89
CA ASN A 100 -5.49 -12.10 9.11
C ASN A 100 -5.07 -13.07 8.01
N LYS A 101 -4.93 -12.60 6.76
CA LYS A 101 -4.48 -13.44 5.63
C LYS A 101 -2.96 -13.43 5.43
N ASP A 102 -2.21 -12.73 6.28
CA ASP A 102 -0.76 -12.49 6.11
C ASP A 102 -0.39 -12.17 4.66
N SER A 103 -1.03 -11.14 4.12
CA SER A 103 -0.97 -10.83 2.70
C SER A 103 -0.64 -9.37 2.43
N ALA A 104 -0.11 -9.13 1.25
CA ALA A 104 0.24 -7.82 0.72
C ALA A 104 -0.47 -7.60 -0.61
N MET A 105 -0.57 -6.32 -1.00
CA MET A 105 -1.02 -5.94 -2.33
C MET A 105 0.17 -5.65 -3.23
N ARG A 106 0.08 -6.12 -4.46
CA ARG A 106 1.09 -5.96 -5.49
C ARG A 106 0.47 -5.43 -6.76
N MET A 107 1.12 -4.49 -7.43
CA MET A 107 0.78 -4.04 -8.78
C MET A 107 2.04 -3.74 -9.57
N LEU A 108 2.04 -4.03 -10.87
CA LEU A 108 3.10 -3.68 -11.80
C LEU A 108 2.60 -2.59 -12.75
N ILE A 109 3.34 -1.49 -12.86
CA ILE A 109 3.05 -0.41 -13.80
C ILE A 109 4.35 0.14 -14.38
N ASN A 110 4.47 0.13 -15.71
CA ASN A 110 5.65 0.59 -16.45
C ASN A 110 6.98 0.11 -15.83
N ASP A 111 7.07 -1.22 -15.62
CA ASP A 111 8.23 -1.92 -15.03
C ASP A 111 8.56 -1.57 -13.57
N VAL A 112 7.73 -0.75 -12.93
CA VAL A 112 7.82 -0.46 -11.50
C VAL A 112 6.80 -1.29 -10.75
N GLU A 113 7.29 -2.06 -9.80
CA GLU A 113 6.44 -2.82 -8.89
C GLU A 113 6.10 -1.98 -7.67
N LEU A 114 4.80 -1.78 -7.46
CA LEU A 114 4.26 -1.14 -6.28
C LEU A 114 3.78 -2.22 -5.31
N ILE A 115 4.30 -2.17 -4.10
CA ILE A 115 3.96 -3.07 -3.02
C ILE A 115 3.34 -2.26 -1.88
N VAL A 116 2.19 -2.72 -1.42
CA VAL A 116 1.49 -2.12 -0.28
C VAL A 116 1.36 -3.16 0.81
N ILE A 117 1.92 -2.83 1.98
CA ILE A 117 1.94 -3.66 3.18
C ILE A 117 1.35 -2.87 4.35
N THR A 118 0.76 -3.59 5.31
CA THR A 118 0.32 -2.97 6.56
C THR A 118 1.51 -2.72 7.48
N LYS A 119 1.50 -1.61 8.22
CA LYS A 119 2.62 -1.23 9.10
C LYS A 119 2.86 -2.23 10.24
N SER A 120 1.84 -3.00 10.65
CA SER A 120 1.96 -4.07 11.64
C SER A 120 2.87 -5.21 11.16
N LEU A 121 2.88 -5.53 9.85
CA LEU A 121 3.82 -6.49 9.24
C LEU A 121 5.28 -6.05 9.38
N ILE A 122 5.54 -4.73 9.36
CA ILE A 122 6.87 -4.19 9.60
C ILE A 122 7.28 -4.41 11.06
N ARG A 123 6.34 -4.25 12.01
CA ARG A 123 6.60 -4.37 13.46
C ARG A 123 6.76 -5.83 13.93
N MET A 124 5.98 -6.76 13.40
CA MET A 124 6.06 -8.19 13.75
C MET A 124 7.44 -8.78 13.38
N ASN A 125 7.99 -8.38 12.24
CA ASN A 125 9.31 -8.84 11.80
C ASN A 125 10.45 -8.19 12.61
N THR A 126 10.32 -6.94 13.08
CA THR A 126 11.35 -6.30 13.93
C THR A 126 11.50 -6.90 15.33
N THR A 127 10.68 -7.85 15.75
CA THR A 127 10.78 -8.48 17.10
C THR A 127 11.51 -9.83 17.08
N ARG A 128 12.04 -10.28 15.93
CA ARG A 128 13.10 -11.31 15.92
C ARG A 128 14.47 -10.65 15.84
N ALA A 129 14.86 -10.03 16.94
CA ALA A 129 16.26 -9.75 17.22
C ALA A 129 16.57 -10.30 18.61
N ILE A 130 17.29 -11.42 18.60
CA ILE A 130 18.03 -12.11 19.66
C ILE A 130 17.20 -12.76 20.79
#